data_AF-A0A3A0CU26-F1
#
_entry.id   AF-A0A3A0CU26-F1
#
_cell.length_a   1.000
_cell.length_b   1.000
_cell.length_c   1.000
_cell.angle_alpha   90.00
_cell.angle_beta   90.00
_cell.angle_gamma   90.00
#
_symmetry.space_group_name_H-M   'P 1'
#
loop_
_entity.id
_entity.type
_entity.pdbx_description
1 polymer ?
#
loop_
_entity_poly.entity_id
_entity_poly.type
_entity_poly.pdbx_seq_one_letter_code
_entity_poly.pdbx_strand_id
1 'polypeptide(L)'
;MLRFRFVISVIAAASLFATCRREVTPMPAPRDTPTSRPADSQPAATQPVVAEKPKPAEPRRPAPTWGIFREAFEDEADADLTCRWTGEKRLEVISQNVRRFTLDLNKLPPDAPQTGPWILQIDKQGIYITGRRGKVIEMVRSPNGVWSVDTDRMPGPK
;
A
#
# COMPACT_ATOMS: atom_id res chain seq x y z
N MET A 1 6.44 -5.94 -46.34
CA MET A 1 7.11 -4.64 -46.17
C MET A 1 6.06 -3.61 -45.78
N LEU A 2 6.22 -2.89 -44.67
CA LEU A 2 5.53 -1.61 -44.39
C LEU A 2 6.44 -0.74 -43.50
N ARG A 3 6.19 0.57 -43.43
CA ARG A 3 7.23 1.57 -43.13
C ARG A 3 7.26 2.05 -41.67
N PHE A 4 8.47 2.22 -41.14
CA PHE A 4 8.76 3.04 -39.96
C PHE A 4 8.23 4.46 -40.10
N ARG A 5 7.75 5.06 -38.99
CA ARG A 5 8.22 6.37 -38.48
C ARG A 5 8.10 6.42 -36.95
N PHE A 6 9.22 6.49 -36.25
CA PHE A 6 9.28 7.05 -34.90
C PHE A 6 9.39 8.58 -35.03
N VAL A 7 8.80 9.32 -34.09
CA VAL A 7 9.03 10.76 -33.92
C VAL A 7 9.39 11.01 -32.46
N ILE A 8 10.56 11.59 -32.23
CA ILE A 8 11.06 11.99 -30.91
C ILE A 8 10.55 13.41 -30.65
N SER A 9 10.10 13.68 -29.42
CA SER A 9 9.90 15.05 -28.94
C SER A 9 10.41 15.17 -27.51
N VAL A 10 11.58 15.79 -27.35
CA VAL A 10 12.18 16.12 -26.06
C VAL A 10 12.07 17.63 -25.90
N ILE A 11 11.21 18.08 -24.98
CA ILE A 11 11.00 19.50 -24.71
C ILE A 11 11.87 19.87 -23.50
N ALA A 12 12.93 20.64 -23.74
CA ALA A 12 13.76 21.21 -22.69
C ALA A 12 13.08 22.45 -22.10
N ALA A 13 12.97 22.51 -20.77
CA ALA A 13 12.48 23.68 -20.05
C ALA A 13 13.65 24.51 -19.52
N ALA A 14 13.85 25.71 -20.07
CA ALA A 14 14.86 26.67 -19.61
C ALA A 14 14.19 27.83 -18.88
N SER A 15 14.39 27.93 -17.57
CA SER A 15 13.81 28.98 -16.72
C SER A 15 14.83 30.06 -16.39
N LEU A 16 14.78 31.19 -17.10
CA LEU A 16 15.50 32.39 -16.70
C LEU A 16 14.75 33.10 -15.55
N PHE A 17 15.43 33.32 -14.42
CA PHE A 17 14.99 34.27 -13.40
C PHE A 17 15.96 35.45 -13.34
N ALA A 18 15.52 36.59 -13.89
CA ALA A 18 16.22 37.86 -13.75
C ALA A 18 15.76 38.55 -12.45
N THR A 19 16.70 38.83 -11.55
CA THR A 19 16.44 39.57 -10.30
C THR A 19 17.23 40.86 -10.30
N CYS A 20 16.64 41.94 -10.83
CA CYS A 20 17.14 43.29 -10.61
C CYS A 20 16.59 43.84 -9.30
N ARG A 21 17.45 44.07 -8.31
CA ARG A 21 17.20 45.11 -7.30
C ARG A 21 18.50 45.84 -6.95
N ARG A 22 18.36 47.14 -6.75
CA ARG A 22 19.42 48.15 -6.63
C ARG A 22 19.31 48.76 -5.24
N GLU A 23 20.44 49.15 -4.63
CA GLU A 23 20.65 50.39 -3.84
C GLU A 23 21.82 50.29 -2.84
N VAL A 24 22.17 51.46 -2.29
CA VAL A 24 22.93 51.80 -1.07
C VAL A 24 24.20 52.62 -1.34
N THR A 25 24.12 53.91 -1.00
CA THR A 25 25.21 54.82 -0.58
C THR A 25 24.59 56.20 -0.25
N PRO A 26 25.20 57.07 0.58
CA PRO A 26 26.27 56.84 1.56
C PRO A 26 25.85 57.27 3.00
N MET A 27 26.77 57.18 3.97
CA MET A 27 26.63 57.70 5.35
C MET A 27 27.40 59.04 5.49
N PRO A 28 27.02 59.93 6.43
CA PRO A 28 27.80 60.06 7.67
C PRO A 28 26.96 60.35 8.94
N ALA A 29 27.63 60.38 10.10
CA ALA A 29 27.10 60.60 11.45
C ALA A 29 27.70 61.91 12.06
N PRO A 30 27.46 62.34 13.33
CA PRO A 30 26.77 61.69 14.48
C PRO A 30 25.70 62.64 15.13
N ARG A 31 25.44 62.85 16.44
CA ARG A 31 26.08 62.50 17.74
C ARG A 31 25.15 62.66 18.98
N ASP A 32 25.51 62.01 20.09
CA ASP A 32 25.15 62.19 21.52
C ASP A 32 23.79 62.80 21.98
N THR A 33 22.97 62.00 22.67
CA THR A 33 22.76 62.10 24.14
C THR A 33 21.87 60.95 24.68
N PRO A 34 22.02 60.52 25.96
CA PRO A 34 21.27 59.38 26.49
C PRO A 34 20.04 59.78 27.32
N THR A 35 18.85 59.34 26.90
CA THR A 35 17.63 59.33 27.72
C THR A 35 17.04 57.93 27.74
N SER A 36 16.96 57.31 28.91
CA SER A 36 16.38 55.97 29.06
C SER A 36 14.86 56.01 28.87
N ARG A 37 14.34 55.19 27.95
CA ARG A 37 12.92 54.94 27.74
C ARG A 37 12.71 53.42 27.82
N PRO A 38 11.67 52.93 28.55
CA PRO A 38 11.41 51.49 28.62
C PRO A 38 11.16 50.93 27.22
N ALA A 39 11.63 49.70 26.98
CA ALA A 39 11.46 49.03 25.70
C ALA A 39 9.99 48.62 25.50
N ASP A 40 9.35 49.17 24.48
CA ASP A 40 8.07 48.66 23.98
C ASP A 40 8.31 47.25 23.41
N SER A 41 7.69 46.24 24.01
CA SER A 41 7.88 44.83 23.66
C SER A 41 7.40 44.53 22.24
N GLN A 42 8.32 44.56 21.28
CA GLN A 42 8.06 44.14 19.90
C GLN A 42 7.54 42.69 19.90
N PRO A 43 6.35 42.41 19.34
CA PRO A 43 5.84 41.05 19.22
C PRO A 43 6.84 40.19 18.44
N ALA A 44 7.18 39.02 18.99
CA ALA A 44 8.04 38.07 18.30
C ALA A 44 7.41 37.70 16.95
N ALA A 45 8.16 37.85 15.86
CA ALA A 45 7.69 37.49 14.54
C ALA A 45 7.57 35.97 14.44
N THR A 46 6.34 35.45 14.64
CA THR A 46 6.03 34.03 14.47
C THR A 46 6.40 33.61 13.07
N GLN A 47 7.51 32.88 12.93
CA GLN A 47 7.88 32.28 11.65
C GLN A 47 6.75 31.33 11.25
N PRO A 48 6.25 31.39 10.00
CA PRO A 48 5.20 30.49 9.55
C PRO A 48 5.76 29.07 9.61
N VAL A 49 5.16 28.23 10.46
CA VAL A 49 5.46 26.79 10.50
C VAL A 49 5.15 26.26 9.10
N VAL A 50 6.18 25.85 8.37
CA VAL A 50 6.02 25.20 7.07
C VAL A 50 5.28 23.90 7.34
N ALA A 51 4.01 23.85 6.94
CA ALA A 51 3.17 22.67 7.13
C ALA A 51 3.78 21.50 6.36
N GLU A 52 4.39 20.57 7.10
CA GLU A 52 5.01 19.38 6.51
C GLU A 52 3.94 18.61 5.73
N LYS A 53 4.22 18.33 4.45
CA LYS A 53 3.25 17.69 3.57
C LYS A 53 2.87 16.33 4.17
N PRO A 54 1.56 16.04 4.38
CA PRO A 54 1.15 14.76 4.93
C PRO A 54 1.78 13.59 4.17
N LYS A 55 2.46 12.69 4.92
CA LYS A 55 2.97 11.43 4.38
C LYS A 55 1.79 10.69 3.72
N PRO A 56 1.97 10.09 2.53
CA PRO A 56 0.97 9.17 1.97
C PRO A 56 0.56 8.12 3.00
N ALA A 57 -0.74 7.85 3.11
CA ALA A 57 -1.26 6.82 4.00
C ALA A 57 -0.71 5.44 3.59
N GLU A 58 -0.36 4.62 4.57
CA GLU A 58 0.15 3.27 4.30
C GLU A 58 -1.02 2.33 3.92
N PRO A 59 -0.90 1.53 2.83
CA PRO A 59 -2.01 0.73 2.34
C PRO A 59 -2.51 -0.30 3.35
N ARG A 60 -3.83 -0.41 3.53
CA ARG A 60 -4.41 -1.37 4.46
C ARG A 60 -4.14 -2.80 3.98
N ARG A 61 -3.86 -3.67 4.93
CA ARG A 61 -3.73 -5.12 4.76
C ARG A 61 -4.71 -5.84 5.70
N PRO A 62 -5.28 -6.98 5.29
CA PRO A 62 -6.28 -7.67 6.09
C PRO A 62 -5.63 -8.42 7.27
N ALA A 63 -6.32 -8.47 8.40
CA ALA A 63 -5.86 -9.21 9.57
C ALA A 63 -5.82 -10.73 9.30
N PRO A 64 -4.81 -11.47 9.78
CA PRO A 64 -4.69 -12.89 9.54
C PRO A 64 -5.78 -13.68 10.27
N THR A 65 -6.41 -14.62 9.55
CA THR A 65 -7.32 -15.63 10.08
C THR A 65 -6.77 -17.03 9.74
N TRP A 66 -7.62 -18.01 9.43
CA TRP A 66 -7.18 -19.19 8.67
C TRP A 66 -6.90 -18.87 7.19
N GLY A 67 -7.42 -17.75 6.67
CA GLY A 67 -6.87 -17.09 5.49
C GLY A 67 -5.80 -16.07 5.89
N ILE A 68 -4.60 -16.21 5.31
CA ILE A 68 -3.45 -15.35 5.57
C ILE A 68 -3.03 -14.70 4.25
N PHE A 69 -3.20 -13.38 4.14
CA PHE A 69 -2.74 -12.61 2.98
C PHE A 69 -1.21 -12.74 2.78
N ARG A 70 -0.75 -12.77 1.51
CA ARG A 70 0.67 -12.86 1.15
C ARG A 70 1.14 -11.81 0.16
N GLU A 71 0.35 -11.53 -0.88
CA GLU A 71 0.78 -10.71 -2.03
C GLU A 71 -0.44 -9.98 -2.61
N ALA A 72 -0.29 -8.68 -2.88
CA ALA A 72 -1.26 -7.88 -3.61
C ALA A 72 -1.07 -8.02 -5.13
N PHE A 73 -1.95 -7.41 -5.93
CA PHE A 73 -1.62 -7.07 -7.33
C PHE A 73 -0.97 -5.68 -7.42
N GLU A 74 -1.51 -4.74 -6.65
CA GLU A 74 -1.04 -3.36 -6.55
C GLU A 74 -0.61 -3.10 -5.10
N ASP A 75 0.70 -3.04 -4.84
CA ASP A 75 1.20 -2.87 -3.48
C ASP A 75 0.86 -1.50 -2.87
N GLU A 76 0.69 -0.47 -3.69
CA GLU A 76 0.28 0.88 -3.27
C GLU A 76 -1.23 1.01 -2.95
N ALA A 77 -2.04 0.00 -3.29
CA ALA A 77 -3.48 -0.01 -3.05
C ALA A 77 -3.86 -0.88 -1.85
N ASP A 78 -4.99 -0.56 -1.20
CA ASP A 78 -5.63 -1.36 -0.17
C ASP A 78 -5.83 -2.81 -0.62
N ALA A 79 -5.68 -3.78 0.29
CA ALA A 79 -6.02 -5.18 0.05
C ALA A 79 -6.97 -5.70 1.12
N ASP A 80 -7.92 -6.55 0.73
CA ASP A 80 -8.89 -7.17 1.63
C ASP A 80 -9.03 -8.68 1.37
N LEU A 81 -9.17 -9.45 2.45
CA LEU A 81 -9.27 -10.90 2.44
C LEU A 81 -10.19 -11.33 3.58
N THR A 82 -11.47 -11.49 3.28
CA THR A 82 -12.48 -11.97 4.23
C THR A 82 -12.65 -13.48 4.07
N CYS A 83 -12.47 -14.24 5.15
CA CYS A 83 -12.58 -15.71 5.17
C CYS A 83 -13.63 -16.16 6.18
N ARG A 84 -14.61 -16.96 5.73
CA ARG A 84 -15.78 -17.40 6.51
C ARG A 84 -16.05 -18.89 6.31
N TRP A 85 -16.17 -19.65 7.39
CA TRP A 85 -16.77 -20.99 7.32
C TRP A 85 -18.28 -20.81 7.32
N THR A 86 -18.97 -21.35 6.32
CA THR A 86 -20.41 -21.10 6.12
C THR A 86 -21.25 -22.34 6.44
N GLY A 87 -20.80 -23.14 7.41
CA GLY A 87 -21.39 -24.43 7.76
C GLY A 87 -20.84 -25.60 6.94
N GLU A 88 -21.18 -26.81 7.41
CA GLU A 88 -20.75 -28.09 6.84
C GLU A 88 -19.25 -28.11 6.47
N LYS A 89 -18.93 -28.36 5.19
CA LYS A 89 -17.57 -28.39 4.63
C LYS A 89 -17.32 -27.24 3.64
N ARG A 90 -18.03 -26.11 3.79
CA ARG A 90 -17.91 -24.94 2.90
C ARG A 90 -17.07 -23.84 3.54
N LEU A 91 -16.00 -23.46 2.84
CA LEU A 91 -15.12 -22.35 3.18
C LEU A 91 -15.33 -21.27 2.11
N GLU A 92 -15.76 -20.08 2.51
CA GLU A 92 -15.91 -18.92 1.63
C GLU A 92 -14.77 -17.92 1.85
N VAL A 93 -14.23 -17.41 0.75
CA VAL A 93 -13.20 -16.38 0.70
C VAL A 93 -13.65 -15.30 -0.28
N ILE A 94 -13.59 -14.06 0.16
CA ILE A 94 -13.84 -12.87 -0.66
C ILE A 94 -12.55 -12.05 -0.64
N SER A 95 -12.05 -11.69 -1.82
CA SER A 95 -10.77 -11.01 -1.98
C SER A 95 -10.87 -9.74 -2.83
N GLN A 96 -10.11 -8.72 -2.45
CA GLN A 96 -9.93 -7.48 -3.21
C GLN A 96 -8.44 -7.13 -3.20
N ASN A 97 -7.86 -6.93 -4.40
CA ASN A 97 -6.42 -6.71 -4.57
C ASN A 97 -5.54 -7.77 -3.88
N VAL A 98 -5.92 -9.05 -3.98
CA VAL A 98 -5.11 -10.18 -3.49
C VAL A 98 -4.71 -11.06 -4.66
N ARG A 99 -3.40 -11.22 -4.85
CA ARG A 99 -2.77 -12.09 -5.84
C ARG A 99 -2.38 -13.44 -5.26
N ARG A 100 -2.04 -13.48 -3.97
CA ARG A 100 -1.62 -14.71 -3.25
C ARG A 100 -2.11 -14.67 -1.81
N PHE A 101 -2.63 -15.80 -1.34
CA PHE A 101 -2.92 -16.03 0.07
C PHE A 101 -2.61 -17.47 0.49
N THR A 102 -2.57 -17.72 1.79
CA THR A 102 -2.40 -19.04 2.37
C THR A 102 -3.66 -19.44 3.14
N LEU A 103 -4.14 -20.65 2.87
CA LEU A 103 -5.23 -21.32 3.55
C LEU A 103 -4.66 -22.28 4.59
N ASP A 104 -4.73 -21.95 5.88
CA ASP A 104 -4.27 -22.79 6.98
C ASP A 104 -5.46 -23.58 7.56
N LEU A 105 -5.66 -24.80 7.05
CA LEU A 105 -6.74 -25.69 7.46
C LEU A 105 -6.67 -26.14 8.93
N ASN A 106 -5.57 -25.86 9.65
CA ASN A 106 -5.42 -26.15 11.08
C ASN A 106 -5.96 -25.02 11.99
N LYS A 107 -6.32 -23.87 11.40
CA LYS A 107 -6.82 -22.67 12.12
C LYS A 107 -8.28 -22.36 11.83
N LEU A 108 -9.00 -23.31 11.23
CA LEU A 108 -10.44 -23.21 11.04
C LEU A 108 -11.15 -23.05 12.40
N PRO A 109 -12.34 -22.42 12.46
CA PRO A 109 -13.13 -22.33 13.70
C PRO A 109 -13.32 -23.71 14.35
N PRO A 110 -13.43 -23.80 15.69
CA PRO A 110 -13.50 -25.08 16.39
C PRO A 110 -14.71 -25.93 15.99
N ASP A 111 -15.82 -25.28 15.60
CA ASP A 111 -17.05 -25.93 15.13
C ASP A 111 -16.95 -26.46 13.69
N ALA A 112 -15.95 -25.99 12.93
CA ALA A 112 -15.67 -26.50 11.60
C ALA A 112 -15.00 -27.88 11.68
N PRO A 113 -15.30 -28.81 10.75
CA PRO A 113 -14.57 -30.07 10.66
C PRO A 113 -13.06 -29.86 10.61
N GLN A 114 -12.27 -30.80 11.12
CA GLN A 114 -10.80 -30.74 11.01
C GLN A 114 -10.27 -31.65 9.88
N THR A 115 -11.18 -32.31 9.14
CA THR A 115 -10.86 -33.16 7.98
C THR A 115 -11.85 -32.97 6.84
N GLY A 116 -11.30 -32.90 5.61
CA GLY A 116 -12.06 -32.67 4.38
C GLY A 116 -12.91 -33.88 3.91
N PRO A 117 -13.26 -33.95 2.60
CA PRO A 117 -12.97 -32.96 1.57
C PRO A 117 -13.65 -31.60 1.85
N TRP A 118 -13.08 -30.52 1.33
CA TRP A 118 -13.61 -29.16 1.48
C TRP A 118 -14.12 -28.59 0.16
N ILE A 119 -15.18 -27.79 0.24
CA ILE A 119 -15.66 -26.92 -0.84
C ILE A 119 -15.13 -25.52 -0.53
N LEU A 120 -14.07 -25.09 -1.21
CA LEU A 120 -13.55 -23.73 -1.12
C LEU A 120 -14.20 -22.87 -2.22
N GLN A 121 -14.87 -21.80 -1.83
CA GLN A 121 -15.43 -20.80 -2.74
C GLN A 121 -14.60 -19.52 -2.62
N ILE A 122 -13.94 -19.10 -3.69
CA ILE A 122 -13.17 -17.84 -3.74
C ILE A 122 -13.79 -16.95 -4.80
N ASP A 123 -14.28 -15.77 -4.44
CA ASP A 123 -14.89 -14.79 -5.37
C ASP A 123 -15.96 -15.42 -6.30
N LYS A 124 -16.76 -16.35 -5.76
CA LYS A 124 -17.77 -17.20 -6.46
C LYS A 124 -17.21 -18.36 -7.30
N GLN A 125 -15.89 -18.49 -7.49
CA GLN A 125 -15.28 -19.69 -8.08
C GLN A 125 -15.25 -20.84 -7.06
N GLY A 126 -15.79 -22.01 -7.42
CA GLY A 126 -15.70 -23.23 -6.60
C GLY A 126 -14.42 -24.04 -6.87
N ILE A 127 -13.75 -24.49 -5.81
CA ILE A 127 -12.56 -25.35 -5.83
C ILE A 127 -12.78 -26.49 -4.82
N TYR A 128 -12.66 -27.74 -5.27
CA TYR A 128 -12.86 -28.92 -4.42
C TYR A 128 -11.52 -29.46 -3.91
N ILE A 129 -11.36 -29.54 -2.58
CA ILE A 129 -10.10 -29.90 -1.92
C ILE A 129 -10.24 -31.29 -1.28
N THR A 130 -9.78 -32.32 -1.99
CA THR A 130 -9.75 -33.71 -1.54
C THR A 130 -8.41 -34.09 -0.92
N GLY A 131 -8.37 -35.13 -0.09
CA GLY A 131 -7.14 -35.76 0.44
C GLY A 131 -6.27 -34.95 1.42
N ARG A 132 -6.45 -33.62 1.49
CA ARG A 132 -5.59 -32.72 2.28
C ARG A 132 -6.08 -32.57 3.73
N ARG A 133 -5.62 -33.44 4.63
CA ARG A 133 -5.73 -33.27 6.09
C ARG A 133 -4.62 -32.33 6.60
N GLY A 134 -4.96 -31.38 7.47
CA GLY A 134 -4.01 -30.54 8.20
C GLY A 134 -2.99 -29.74 7.36
N LYS A 135 -3.22 -29.59 6.05
CA LYS A 135 -2.27 -28.91 5.17
C LYS A 135 -2.53 -27.42 5.15
N VAL A 136 -1.45 -26.67 5.33
CA VAL A 136 -1.31 -25.30 4.81
C VAL A 136 -1.30 -25.41 3.27
N ILE A 137 -2.17 -24.64 2.60
CA ILE A 137 -2.31 -24.64 1.13
C ILE A 137 -2.07 -23.21 0.64
N GLU A 138 -1.16 -23.04 -0.31
CA GLU A 138 -0.90 -21.74 -0.95
C GLU A 138 -1.82 -21.59 -2.17
N MET A 139 -2.52 -20.46 -2.25
CA MET A 139 -3.47 -20.12 -3.31
C MET A 139 -2.95 -18.91 -4.08
N VAL A 140 -2.96 -18.99 -5.41
CA VAL A 140 -2.48 -17.95 -6.31
C VAL A 140 -3.56 -17.62 -7.34
N ARG A 141 -3.67 -16.34 -7.69
CA ARG A 141 -4.57 -15.85 -8.72
C ARG A 141 -3.78 -15.55 -9.99
N SER A 142 -4.17 -16.17 -11.10
CA SER A 142 -3.59 -15.87 -12.42
C SER A 142 -4.14 -14.55 -12.99
N PRO A 143 -3.46 -13.91 -13.96
CA PRO A 143 -3.87 -12.60 -14.51
C PRO A 143 -5.27 -12.56 -15.15
N ASN A 144 -5.83 -13.71 -15.52
CA ASN A 144 -7.21 -13.87 -15.99
C ASN A 144 -8.25 -13.95 -14.85
N GLY A 145 -7.85 -13.69 -13.61
CA GLY A 145 -8.73 -13.66 -12.43
C GLY A 145 -9.04 -15.02 -11.79
N VAL A 146 -8.60 -16.12 -12.38
CA VAL A 146 -8.83 -17.50 -11.88
C VAL A 146 -7.92 -17.79 -10.69
N TRP A 147 -8.47 -18.45 -9.66
CA TRP A 147 -7.73 -18.97 -8.52
C TRP A 147 -7.29 -20.41 -8.72
N SER A 148 -6.05 -20.73 -8.36
CA SER A 148 -5.49 -22.07 -8.34
C SER A 148 -4.64 -22.32 -7.08
N VAL A 149 -4.34 -23.60 -6.84
CA VAL A 149 -3.35 -24.00 -5.83
C VAL A 149 -1.95 -23.79 -6.42
N ASP A 150 -1.05 -23.14 -5.69
CA ASP A 150 0.38 -23.14 -6.00
C ASP A 150 0.94 -24.55 -5.70
N THR A 151 1.34 -25.28 -6.73
CA THR A 151 1.87 -26.64 -6.61
C THR A 151 3.35 -26.69 -6.27
N ASP A 152 4.09 -25.67 -6.69
CA ASP A 152 5.54 -25.71 -6.80
C ASP A 152 6.19 -25.32 -5.46
N ARG A 153 5.41 -24.63 -4.60
CA ARG A 153 5.77 -24.29 -3.21
C ARG A 153 5.22 -25.23 -2.16
N MET A 154 4.41 -26.24 -2.54
CA MET A 154 3.97 -27.23 -1.56
C MET A 154 5.14 -28.13 -1.13
N PRO A 155 5.36 -28.37 0.17
CA PRO A 155 6.25 -29.44 0.61
C PRO A 155 5.71 -30.77 0.09
N GLY A 156 6.56 -31.49 -0.64
CA GLY A 156 6.22 -32.75 -1.29
C GLY A 156 5.71 -33.81 -0.31
N PRO A 157 5.09 -34.89 -0.83
CA PRO A 157 4.78 -36.05 0.00
C PRO A 157 6.07 -36.58 0.64
N LYS A 158 6.01 -36.83 1.95
CA LYS A 158 6.95 -37.68 2.68
C LYS A 158 6.42 -39.11 2.66
#